data_AF-A0A973HQX3-F1
#
_entry.id   AF-A0A973HQX3-F1
#
_cell.length_a   1.000
_cell.length_b   1.000
_cell.length_c   1.000
_cell.angle_alpha   90.00
_cell.angle_beta   90.00
_cell.angle_gamma   90.00
#
_symmetry.space_group_name_H-M   'P 1'
#
loop_
_entity.id
_entity.type
_entity.pdbx_description
1 polymer ?
#
loop_
_entity_poly.entity_id
_entity_poly.type
_entity_poly.pdbx_seq_one_letter_code
_entity_poly.pdbx_strand_id
1 'polypeptide(L)'
;MNDLLGLDPSLVQATSLAKLGLRLLIDLFFTGLVVYCVYARRYGHNQYVFTYVLFNVITFTLCFLLRKVPIELGFALGLFAVFGILRYRTEPIRTRDLTYLFIVIGIAIVNAVANVKVSLAELLLVNVTIAGLTALCEYSPAAERFLTERVSRRNVEVIYDNMEMLRSGDREVLVRDLRERTGLDVQEVRVRQVDLLRDTARLAVYTPREASPNSDPEES
;
A
#
# COMPACT_ATOMS: atom_id res chain seq x y z
N MET A 1 -48.24 11.09 -7.21
CA MET A 1 -46.90 10.51 -7.48
C MET A 1 -45.84 11.00 -6.50
N ASN A 2 -46.22 11.57 -5.34
CA ASN A 2 -45.29 12.01 -4.28
C ASN A 2 -45.31 11.09 -3.04
N ASP A 3 -46.34 10.23 -2.90
CA ASP A 3 -46.44 9.29 -1.76
C ASP A 3 -45.78 7.93 -1.98
N LEU A 4 -45.23 7.65 -3.18
CA LEU A 4 -44.58 6.36 -3.47
C LEU A 4 -43.11 6.31 -2.99
N LEU A 5 -42.52 7.47 -2.69
CA LEU A 5 -41.11 7.62 -2.30
C LEU A 5 -40.92 8.00 -0.82
N GLY A 6 -42.00 8.25 -0.06
CA GLY A 6 -41.91 8.63 1.36
C GLY A 6 -41.00 9.84 1.61
N LEU A 7 -40.90 10.75 0.64
CA LEU A 7 -39.99 11.88 0.72
C LEU A 7 -40.70 13.09 1.32
N ASP A 8 -40.56 13.28 2.63
CA ASP A 8 -40.94 14.53 3.29
C ASP A 8 -40.18 15.74 2.67
N PRO A 9 -40.84 16.89 2.46
CA PRO A 9 -40.18 18.13 2.00
C PRO A 9 -39.13 18.70 2.99
N SER A 10 -39.04 18.12 4.18
CA SER A 10 -38.04 18.41 5.22
C SER A 10 -36.72 17.62 5.07
N LEU A 11 -36.62 16.73 4.06
CA LEU A 11 -35.46 15.83 3.86
C LEU A 11 -34.17 16.53 3.41
N VAL A 12 -34.28 17.69 2.78
CA VAL A 12 -33.12 18.54 2.46
C VAL A 12 -32.94 19.54 3.60
N GLN A 13 -32.50 19.07 4.76
CA GLN A 13 -31.90 19.97 5.74
C GLN A 13 -30.60 20.49 5.13
N ALA A 14 -30.66 21.67 4.50
CA ALA A 14 -29.52 22.33 3.86
C ALA A 14 -28.31 22.44 4.81
N THR A 15 -28.57 22.55 6.12
CA THR A 15 -27.55 22.55 7.17
C THR A 15 -26.82 21.21 7.33
N SER A 16 -27.50 20.07 7.17
CA SER A 16 -26.91 18.73 7.22
C SER A 16 -26.11 18.41 5.97
N LEU A 17 -26.61 18.83 4.80
CA LEU A 17 -25.92 18.74 3.51
C LEU A 17 -24.67 19.62 3.47
N ALA A 18 -24.75 20.87 3.95
CA ALA A 18 -23.60 21.77 4.05
C ALA A 18 -22.52 21.21 4.98
N LYS A 19 -22.90 20.62 6.12
CA LYS A 19 -21.97 19.93 7.02
C LYS A 19 -21.31 18.72 6.37
N LEU A 20 -22.05 17.95 5.56
CA LEU A 20 -21.50 16.83 4.78
C LEU A 20 -20.45 17.34 3.78
N GLY A 21 -20.83 18.31 2.94
CA GLY A 21 -19.96 18.86 1.90
C GLY A 21 -18.68 19.44 2.47
N LEU A 22 -18.76 20.22 3.55
CA LEU A 22 -17.57 20.78 4.20
C LEU A 22 -16.61 19.69 4.71
N ARG A 23 -17.14 18.63 5.33
CA ARG A 23 -16.32 17.53 5.85
C ARG A 23 -15.71 16.69 4.75
N LEU A 24 -16.47 16.42 3.69
CA LEU A 24 -15.97 15.73 2.52
C LEU A 24 -14.86 16.54 1.83
N LEU A 25 -14.97 17.86 1.77
CA LEU A 25 -13.91 18.72 1.25
C LEU A 25 -12.63 18.65 2.10
N ILE A 26 -12.76 18.70 3.43
CA ILE A 26 -11.62 18.54 4.35
C ILE A 26 -10.98 17.16 4.15
N ASP A 27 -11.80 16.10 4.09
CA ASP A 27 -11.33 14.73 3.88
C ASP A 27 -10.57 14.58 2.55
N LEU A 28 -11.17 15.04 1.45
CA LEU A 28 -10.54 15.02 0.13
C LEU A 28 -9.26 15.87 0.08
N PHE A 29 -9.20 16.99 0.80
CA PHE A 29 -8.00 17.81 0.87
C PHE A 29 -6.84 17.06 1.54
N PHE A 30 -7.07 16.45 2.70
CA PHE A 30 -6.01 15.71 3.42
C PHE A 30 -5.64 14.40 2.74
N THR A 31 -6.62 13.65 2.25
CA THR A 31 -6.36 12.47 1.43
C THR A 31 -5.59 12.84 0.18
N GLY A 32 -5.98 13.92 -0.49
CA GLY A 32 -5.28 14.43 -1.66
C GLY A 32 -3.84 14.81 -1.35
N LEU A 33 -3.59 15.44 -0.19
CA LEU A 33 -2.24 15.76 0.27
C LEU A 33 -1.40 14.48 0.45
N VAL A 34 -1.93 13.44 1.10
CA VAL A 34 -1.21 12.18 1.30
C VAL A 34 -0.99 11.44 -0.03
N VAL A 35 -2.02 11.32 -0.85
CA VAL A 35 -1.97 10.52 -2.08
C VAL A 35 -1.19 11.23 -3.18
N TYR A 36 -1.41 12.52 -3.44
CA TYR A 36 -0.75 13.22 -4.53
C TYR A 36 0.62 13.79 -4.12
N CYS A 37 0.74 14.43 -2.95
CA CYS A 37 2.02 15.05 -2.55
C CYS A 37 3.02 14.05 -1.97
N VAL A 38 2.57 12.97 -1.31
CA VAL A 38 3.49 11.96 -0.76
C VAL A 38 3.60 10.78 -1.71
N TYR A 39 2.50 10.06 -1.97
CA TYR A 39 2.54 8.82 -2.75
C TYR A 39 2.90 9.03 -4.22
N ALA A 40 2.13 9.85 -4.96
CA ALA A 40 2.32 10.02 -6.39
C ALA A 40 3.67 10.66 -6.74
N ARG A 41 4.11 11.66 -5.97
CA ARG A 41 5.40 12.33 -6.19
C ARG A 41 6.61 11.42 -5.93
N ARG A 42 6.51 10.46 -5.01
CA ARG A 42 7.62 9.57 -4.67
C ARG A 42 7.67 8.31 -5.53
N TYR A 43 6.51 7.76 -5.91
CA TYR A 43 6.44 6.42 -6.51
C TYR A 43 6.09 6.40 -8.00
N GLY A 44 5.60 7.51 -8.58
CA GLY A 44 5.40 7.70 -10.02
C GLY A 44 4.38 6.77 -10.71
N HIS A 45 3.96 5.67 -10.08
CA HIS A 45 2.98 4.73 -10.61
C HIS A 45 1.57 5.13 -10.18
N ASN A 46 0.85 5.77 -11.09
CA ASN A 46 -0.51 6.30 -10.90
C ASN A 46 -1.61 5.24 -10.70
N GLN A 47 -1.28 3.94 -10.81
CA GLN A 47 -2.28 2.86 -10.84
C GLN A 47 -3.11 2.75 -9.54
N TYR A 48 -2.52 3.09 -8.38
CA TYR A 48 -3.22 2.99 -7.08
C TYR A 48 -3.82 4.30 -6.59
N VAL A 49 -3.49 5.44 -7.21
CA VAL A 49 -4.03 6.76 -6.84
C VAL A 49 -5.55 6.76 -6.95
N PHE A 50 -6.07 6.21 -8.06
CA PHE A 50 -7.50 6.04 -8.27
C PHE A 50 -8.14 5.20 -7.16
N THR A 51 -7.54 4.05 -6.86
CA THR A 51 -8.01 3.12 -5.82
C THR A 51 -8.08 3.81 -4.46
N TYR A 52 -7.03 4.53 -4.04
CA TYR A 52 -7.02 5.18 -2.74
C TYR A 52 -8.09 6.26 -2.60
N VAL A 53 -8.27 7.10 -3.62
CA VAL A 53 -9.31 8.13 -3.61
C VAL A 53 -10.71 7.51 -3.57
N LEU A 54 -10.96 6.47 -4.36
CA LEU A 54 -12.27 5.80 -4.36
C LEU A 54 -12.57 5.13 -3.02
N PHE A 55 -11.59 4.40 -2.46
CA PHE A 55 -11.75 3.78 -1.14
C PHE A 55 -12.00 4.83 -0.06
N ASN A 56 -11.29 5.97 -0.07
CA ASN A 56 -11.52 7.08 0.85
C ASN A 56 -12.97 7.57 0.81
N VAL A 57 -13.45 7.91 -0.40
CA VAL A 57 -14.79 8.48 -0.60
C VAL A 57 -15.88 7.48 -0.20
N ILE A 58 -15.72 6.20 -0.55
CA ILE A 58 -16.66 5.13 -0.17
C ILE A 58 -16.68 4.96 1.34
N THR A 59 -15.51 4.87 1.99
CA THR A 59 -15.41 4.73 3.44
C THR A 59 -16.01 5.94 4.16
N PHE A 60 -15.70 7.16 3.72
CA PHE A 60 -16.24 8.39 4.29
C PHE A 60 -17.77 8.39 4.22
N THR A 61 -18.31 8.08 3.04
CA THR A 61 -19.75 8.04 2.80
C THR A 61 -20.43 7.00 3.68
N LEU A 62 -19.87 5.78 3.74
CA LEU A 62 -20.39 4.70 4.57
C LEU A 62 -20.41 5.10 6.06
N CYS A 63 -19.30 5.62 6.58
CA CYS A 63 -19.21 6.05 7.97
C CYS A 63 -20.15 7.23 8.27
N PHE A 64 -20.30 8.17 7.33
CA PHE A 64 -21.17 9.33 7.51
C PHE A 64 -22.65 8.94 7.59
N LEU A 65 -23.08 7.98 6.76
CA LEU A 65 -24.43 7.42 6.73
C LEU A 65 -24.73 6.58 7.99
N LEU A 66 -23.76 5.77 8.42
CA LEU A 66 -23.89 4.89 9.58
C LEU A 66 -23.86 5.62 10.93
N ARG A 67 -23.58 6.92 10.98
CA ARG A 67 -23.61 7.70 12.22
C ARG A 67 -24.99 7.73 12.91
N LYS A 68 -26.08 7.46 12.18
CA LYS A 68 -27.43 7.32 12.75
C LYS A 68 -27.67 5.94 13.39
N VAL A 69 -26.75 5.00 13.18
CA VAL A 69 -26.76 3.62 13.70
C VAL A 69 -25.68 3.53 14.80
N PRO A 70 -25.81 2.64 15.81
CA PRO A 70 -24.73 2.36 16.74
C PRO A 70 -23.44 2.00 15.98
N ILE A 71 -22.45 2.90 16.06
CA ILE A 71 -21.21 2.87 15.27
C ILE A 71 -20.39 1.60 15.55
N GLU A 72 -20.49 1.04 16.76
CA GLU A 72 -19.76 -0.15 17.20
C GLU A 72 -20.00 -1.37 16.29
N LEU A 73 -21.26 -1.61 15.90
CA LEU A 73 -21.61 -2.75 15.03
C LEU A 73 -21.15 -2.51 13.57
N GLY A 74 -21.33 -1.30 13.06
CA GLY A 74 -20.94 -0.93 11.69
C GLY A 74 -19.43 -0.95 11.48
N PHE A 75 -18.66 -0.54 12.48
CA PHE A 75 -17.20 -0.56 12.43
C PHE A 75 -16.64 -1.98 12.45
N ALA A 76 -17.16 -2.85 13.32
CA ALA A 76 -16.74 -4.25 13.38
C ALA A 76 -16.99 -5.00 12.06
N LEU A 77 -18.17 -4.79 11.46
CA LEU A 77 -18.51 -5.36 10.15
C LEU A 77 -17.63 -4.79 9.02
N GLY A 78 -17.38 -3.48 9.01
CA GLY A 78 -16.54 -2.83 7.99
C GLY A 78 -15.09 -3.30 8.02
N LEU A 79 -14.50 -3.42 9.22
CA LEU A 79 -13.13 -3.88 9.38
C LEU A 79 -12.97 -5.36 8.96
N PHE A 80 -13.96 -6.20 9.28
CA PHE A 80 -13.98 -7.60 8.86
C PHE A 80 -14.11 -7.74 7.33
N ALA A 81 -14.94 -6.90 6.70
CA ALA A 81 -15.08 -6.87 5.23
C ALA A 81 -13.78 -6.43 4.54
N VAL A 82 -13.13 -5.38 5.03
CA VAL A 82 -11.83 -4.91 4.51
C VAL A 82 -10.78 -6.00 4.69
N PHE A 83 -10.65 -6.61 5.86
CA PHE A 83 -9.69 -7.70 6.07
C PHE A 83 -10.03 -8.96 5.25
N GLY A 84 -11.31 -9.24 5.01
CA GLY A 84 -11.76 -10.31 4.13
C GLY A 84 -11.28 -10.11 2.69
N ILE A 85 -11.56 -8.95 2.10
CA ILE A 85 -11.08 -8.59 0.75
C ILE A 85 -9.55 -8.62 0.70
N LEU A 86 -8.90 -8.10 1.74
CA LEU A 86 -7.44 -8.06 1.84
C LEU A 86 -6.81 -9.46 1.97
N ARG A 87 -7.53 -10.46 2.50
CA ARG A 87 -7.04 -11.84 2.66
C ARG A 87 -7.18 -12.68 1.39
N TYR A 88 -8.20 -12.42 0.57
CA TYR A 88 -8.51 -13.22 -0.63
C TYR A 88 -7.94 -12.67 -1.94
N ARG A 89 -7.09 -11.64 -1.87
CA ARG A 89 -6.42 -11.10 -3.05
C ARG A 89 -5.37 -12.06 -3.59
N THR A 90 -5.39 -12.27 -4.90
CA THR A 90 -4.55 -13.24 -5.64
C THR A 90 -3.11 -12.78 -5.80
N GLU A 91 -2.85 -11.47 -5.79
CA GLU A 91 -1.50 -10.91 -5.84
C GLU A 91 -1.11 -10.30 -4.48
N PRO A 92 0.12 -10.59 -3.98
CA PRO A 92 0.60 -10.01 -2.75
C PRO A 92 0.88 -8.52 -2.95
N ILE A 93 -0.09 -7.67 -2.61
CA ILE A 93 0.09 -6.21 -2.52
C ILE A 93 1.29 -5.92 -1.62
N ARG A 94 2.19 -5.04 -2.08
CA ARG A 94 3.38 -4.63 -1.31
C ARG A 94 2.94 -4.06 0.03
N THR A 95 3.71 -4.31 1.07
CA THR A 95 3.40 -3.85 2.44
C THR A 95 3.14 -2.34 2.51
N ARG A 96 3.86 -1.53 1.72
CA ARG A 96 3.68 -0.08 1.64
C ARG A 96 2.32 0.34 1.07
N ASP A 97 1.89 -0.27 -0.04
CA ASP A 97 0.63 0.11 -0.70
C ASP A 97 -0.58 -0.19 0.20
N LEU A 98 -0.48 -1.25 1.00
CA LEU A 98 -1.47 -1.56 2.03
C LEU A 98 -1.48 -0.51 3.15
N THR A 99 -0.32 -0.04 3.60
CA THR A 99 -0.25 1.02 4.63
C THR A 99 -0.93 2.31 4.16
N TYR A 100 -0.70 2.72 2.91
CA TYR A 100 -1.38 3.90 2.33
C TYR A 100 -2.90 3.72 2.28
N LEU A 101 -3.38 2.52 1.91
CA LEU A 101 -4.81 2.22 1.96
C LEU A 101 -5.38 2.38 3.37
N PHE A 102 -4.69 1.88 4.40
CA PHE A 102 -5.12 2.02 5.80
C PHE A 102 -5.11 3.47 6.28
N ILE A 103 -4.10 4.26 5.91
CA ILE A 103 -4.01 5.69 6.26
C ILE A 103 -5.22 6.43 5.69
N VAL A 104 -5.50 6.21 4.40
CA VAL A 104 -6.58 6.88 3.68
C VAL A 104 -7.96 6.45 4.22
N ILE A 105 -8.14 5.18 4.57
CA ILE A 105 -9.34 4.69 5.27
C ILE A 105 -9.46 5.35 6.66
N GLY A 106 -8.35 5.48 7.40
CA GLY A 106 -8.33 6.12 8.71
C GLY A 106 -8.75 7.59 8.67
N ILE A 107 -8.21 8.35 7.70
CA ILE A 107 -8.57 9.75 7.43
C ILE A 107 -10.08 9.86 7.15
N ALA A 108 -10.61 9.00 6.26
CA ALA A 108 -12.04 8.95 5.94
C ALA A 108 -12.92 8.76 7.18
N ILE A 109 -12.55 7.79 8.04
CA ILE A 109 -13.32 7.44 9.24
C ILE A 109 -13.31 8.60 10.24
N VAL A 110 -12.13 9.19 10.50
CA VAL A 110 -11.99 10.32 11.44
C VAL A 110 -12.85 11.50 10.96
N ASN A 111 -12.77 11.84 9.68
CA ASN A 111 -13.54 12.95 9.09
C ASN A 111 -15.05 12.69 9.05
N ALA A 112 -15.47 11.45 8.83
CA ALA A 112 -16.88 11.07 8.79
C ALA A 112 -17.53 11.04 10.18
N VAL A 113 -16.84 10.46 11.17
CA VAL A 113 -17.38 10.18 12.51
C VAL A 113 -17.32 11.38 13.45
N ALA A 114 -16.47 12.37 13.19
CA ALA A 114 -16.33 13.57 14.03
C ALA A 114 -17.70 14.17 14.39
N ASN A 115 -18.06 14.31 15.67
CA ASN A 115 -19.37 14.84 16.08
C ASN A 115 -19.31 16.35 16.32
N VAL A 116 -20.46 16.98 16.56
CA VAL A 116 -20.55 18.44 16.82
C VAL A 116 -19.74 18.87 18.06
N LYS A 117 -19.43 17.94 18.96
CA LYS A 117 -18.57 18.15 20.13
C LYS A 117 -17.08 18.23 19.80
N VAL A 118 -16.67 17.72 18.64
CA VAL A 118 -15.28 17.76 18.17
C VAL A 118 -15.08 19.09 17.44
N SER A 119 -14.13 19.89 17.91
CA SER A 119 -13.83 21.18 17.28
C SER A 119 -13.20 20.95 15.90
N LEU A 120 -13.48 21.86 14.96
CA LEU A 120 -12.81 21.85 13.65
C LEU A 120 -11.27 21.92 13.80
N ALA A 121 -10.79 22.60 14.86
CA ALA A 121 -9.36 22.66 15.17
C ALA A 121 -8.78 21.29 15.57
N GLU A 122 -9.51 20.49 16.38
CA GLU A 122 -9.09 19.14 16.75
C GLU A 122 -9.05 18.23 15.53
N LEU A 123 -10.06 18.33 14.65
CA LEU A 123 -10.11 17.58 13.40
C LEU A 123 -8.93 17.91 12.48
N LEU A 124 -8.62 19.20 12.32
CA LEU A 124 -7.46 19.64 11.54
C LEU A 124 -6.16 19.14 12.17
N LEU A 125 -6.01 19.21 13.49
CA LEU A 125 -4.80 18.76 14.19
C LEU A 125 -4.54 17.27 13.96
N VAL A 126 -5.58 16.43 14.06
CA VAL A 126 -5.45 14.98 13.79
C VAL A 126 -5.05 14.73 12.35
N ASN A 127 -5.73 15.35 11.38
CA ASN A 127 -5.41 15.15 9.96
C ASN A 127 -4.01 15.65 9.59
N VAL A 128 -3.60 16.83 10.10
CA VAL A 128 -2.24 17.36 9.91
C VAL A 128 -1.21 16.44 10.54
N THR A 129 -1.50 15.88 11.72
CA THR A 129 -0.58 14.94 12.38
C THR A 129 -0.40 13.66 11.56
N ILE A 130 -1.50 13.08 11.06
CA ILE A 130 -1.44 11.87 10.21
C ILE A 130 -0.67 12.17 8.91
N ALA A 131 -1.03 13.24 8.21
CA ALA A 131 -0.38 13.61 6.96
C ALA A 131 1.10 13.99 7.17
N GLY A 132 1.40 14.73 8.23
CA GLY A 132 2.74 15.17 8.60
C GLY A 132 3.64 14.01 9.02
N LEU A 133 3.14 13.06 9.81
CA LEU A 133 3.89 11.84 10.16
C LEU A 133 4.13 10.96 8.92
N THR A 134 3.12 10.81 8.06
CA THR A 134 3.28 10.04 6.81
C THR A 134 4.35 10.67 5.93
N ALA A 135 4.30 12.00 5.76
CA ALA A 135 5.33 12.74 5.03
C ALA A 135 6.71 12.63 5.70
N LEU A 136 6.79 12.77 7.02
CA LEU A 136 8.06 12.68 7.75
C LEU A 136 8.70 11.30 7.61
N CYS A 137 7.92 10.22 7.74
CA CYS A 137 8.41 8.86 7.57
C CYS A 137 8.88 8.59 6.13
N GLU A 138 8.19 9.15 5.13
CA GLU A 138 8.52 8.92 3.72
C GLU A 138 9.67 9.81 3.23
N TYR A 139 9.75 11.06 3.68
CA TYR A 139 10.76 12.04 3.27
C TYR A 139 12.01 12.06 4.17
N SER A 140 12.01 11.39 5.33
CA SER A 140 13.18 11.34 6.20
C SER A 140 14.29 10.46 5.59
N PRO A 141 15.48 11.01 5.31
CA PRO A 141 16.61 10.24 4.80
C PRO A 141 17.13 9.19 5.80
N ALA A 142 16.80 9.33 7.09
CA ALA A 142 17.13 8.33 8.11
C ALA A 142 16.21 7.09 8.02
N ALA A 143 14.94 7.28 7.68
CA ALA A 143 14.01 6.18 7.43
C ALA A 143 14.37 5.45 6.12
N GLU A 144 14.78 6.20 5.08
CA GLU A 144 15.26 5.61 3.84
C GLU A 144 16.51 4.73 4.08
N ARG A 145 17.49 5.15 4.87
CA ARG A 145 18.66 4.33 5.19
C ARG A 145 18.29 3.04 5.95
N PHE A 146 17.48 3.15 7.00
CA PHE A 146 17.04 1.99 7.79
C PHE A 146 16.17 0.99 7.01
N LEU A 147 15.29 1.49 6.13
CA LEU A 147 14.41 0.66 5.32
C LEU A 147 15.13 0.09 4.08
N THR A 148 16.07 0.83 3.50
CA THR A 148 16.83 0.41 2.31
C THR A 148 17.86 -0.65 2.64
N GLU A 149 18.53 -0.59 3.80
CA GLU A 149 19.45 -1.66 4.23
C GLU A 149 18.77 -3.04 4.30
N ARG A 150 17.46 -3.10 4.57
CA ARG A 150 16.71 -4.37 4.63
C ARG A 150 16.03 -4.77 3.32
N VAL A 151 15.79 -3.82 2.40
CA VAL A 151 14.97 -4.04 1.19
C VAL A 151 15.80 -4.02 -0.11
N SER A 152 17.05 -3.54 -0.09
CA SER A 152 17.86 -3.33 -1.31
C SER A 152 18.59 -4.57 -1.82
N ARG A 153 18.01 -5.76 -1.67
CA ARG A 153 18.50 -6.97 -2.33
C ARG A 153 17.52 -7.36 -3.42
N ARG A 154 17.89 -7.11 -4.68
CA ARG A 154 17.09 -7.59 -5.81
C ARG A 154 17.14 -9.12 -5.77
N ASN A 155 15.98 -9.75 -5.63
CA ASN A 155 15.85 -11.20 -5.67
C ASN A 155 15.65 -11.61 -7.13
N VAL A 156 16.66 -12.25 -7.72
CA VAL A 156 16.59 -12.83 -9.06
C VAL A 156 16.41 -14.33 -8.90
N GLU A 157 15.37 -14.88 -9.52
CA GLU A 157 15.14 -16.33 -9.54
C GLU A 157 15.91 -16.92 -10.73
N VAL A 158 16.86 -17.81 -10.45
CA VAL A 158 17.69 -18.49 -11.44
C VAL A 158 17.41 -19.99 -11.36
N ILE A 159 17.17 -20.62 -12.51
CA ILE A 159 17.11 -22.08 -12.62
C ILE A 159 18.53 -22.57 -12.79
N TYR A 160 18.99 -23.38 -11.84
CA TYR A 160 20.33 -23.93 -11.79
C TYR A 160 20.30 -25.43 -12.09
N ASP A 161 21.23 -25.87 -12.93
CA ASP A 161 21.30 -27.21 -13.50
C ASP A 161 22.35 -28.12 -12.82
N ASN A 162 23.27 -27.56 -12.03
CA ASN A 162 24.36 -28.34 -11.42
C ASN A 162 24.04 -28.75 -9.96
N MET A 163 23.41 -29.91 -9.81
CA MET A 163 23.00 -30.45 -8.51
C MET A 163 24.17 -30.97 -7.66
N GLU A 164 25.30 -31.32 -8.26
CA GLU A 164 26.51 -31.75 -7.53
C GLU A 164 27.12 -30.60 -6.72
N MET A 165 27.21 -29.41 -7.30
CA MET A 165 27.66 -28.20 -6.61
C MET A 165 26.69 -27.75 -5.51
N LEU A 166 25.39 -28.02 -5.68
CA LEU A 166 24.41 -27.76 -4.62
C LEU A 166 24.59 -28.70 -3.43
N ARG A 167 25.03 -29.94 -3.70
CA ARG A 167 25.22 -30.99 -2.69
C ARG A 167 26.56 -30.87 -1.95
N SER A 168 27.62 -30.34 -2.59
CA SER A 168 28.94 -30.22 -1.96
C SER A 168 28.95 -29.25 -0.78
N GLY A 169 27.97 -28.33 -0.72
CA GLY A 169 27.85 -27.34 0.36
C GLY A 169 28.84 -26.18 0.23
N ASP A 170 29.65 -26.15 -0.83
CA ASP A 170 30.67 -25.12 -1.07
C ASP A 170 30.04 -23.85 -1.62
N ARG A 171 29.53 -23.04 -0.71
CA ARG A 171 28.83 -21.80 -1.05
C ARG A 171 29.68 -20.83 -1.88
N GLU A 172 30.98 -20.80 -1.65
CA GLU A 172 31.92 -19.94 -2.39
C GLU A 172 32.04 -20.37 -3.86
N VAL A 173 32.07 -21.68 -4.12
CA VAL A 173 32.15 -22.24 -5.48
C VAL A 173 30.85 -21.96 -6.24
N LEU A 174 29.70 -22.14 -5.59
CA LEU A 174 28.39 -21.84 -6.16
C LEU A 174 28.23 -20.35 -6.51
N VAL A 175 28.70 -19.45 -5.64
CA VAL A 175 28.67 -18.00 -5.90
C VAL A 175 29.58 -17.63 -7.07
N ARG A 176 30.76 -18.24 -7.18
CA ARG A 176 31.68 -18.00 -8.29
C ARG A 176 31.09 -18.47 -9.63
N ASP A 177 30.55 -19.68 -9.67
CA ASP A 177 29.92 -20.24 -10.88
C ASP A 177 28.73 -19.37 -11.34
N LEU A 178 27.87 -18.96 -10.39
CA LEU A 178 26.75 -18.07 -10.70
C LEU A 178 27.22 -16.70 -11.19
N ARG A 179 28.30 -16.13 -10.64
CA ARG A 179 28.88 -14.86 -11.12
C ARG A 179 29.41 -15.00 -12.56
N GLU A 180 30.12 -16.08 -12.86
CA GLU A 180 30.68 -16.34 -14.19
C GLU A 180 29.58 -16.57 -15.24
N ARG A 181 28.54 -17.34 -14.90
CA ARG A 181 27.49 -17.72 -15.86
C ARG A 181 26.40 -16.65 -16.02
N THR A 182 26.10 -15.87 -14.98
CA THR A 182 25.02 -14.86 -15.03
C THR A 182 25.52 -13.42 -15.21
N GLY A 183 26.82 -13.16 -15.00
CA GLY A 183 27.37 -11.80 -15.01
C GLY A 183 26.88 -10.89 -13.88
N LEU A 184 26.16 -11.44 -12.90
CA LEU A 184 25.60 -10.70 -11.77
C LEU A 184 26.56 -10.72 -10.57
N ASP A 185 26.68 -9.60 -9.84
CA ASP A 185 27.40 -9.58 -8.56
C ASP A 185 26.58 -10.26 -7.45
N VAL A 186 26.72 -11.59 -7.36
CA VAL A 186 26.01 -12.42 -6.39
C VAL A 186 26.61 -12.24 -4.99
N GLN A 187 25.81 -11.76 -4.03
CA GLN A 187 26.23 -11.66 -2.62
C GLN A 187 25.69 -12.80 -1.76
N GLU A 188 24.43 -13.19 -1.98
CA GLU A 188 23.79 -14.24 -1.21
C GLU A 188 22.96 -15.14 -2.12
N VAL A 189 23.05 -16.44 -1.92
CA VAL A 189 22.24 -17.46 -2.61
C VAL A 189 21.40 -18.20 -1.59
N ARG A 190 20.10 -18.38 -1.89
CA ARG A 190 19.19 -19.24 -1.14
C ARG A 190 18.49 -20.22 -2.07
N VAL A 191 18.51 -21.50 -1.71
CA VAL A 191 17.76 -22.53 -2.43
C VAL A 191 16.27 -22.38 -2.10
N ARG A 192 15.43 -22.19 -3.13
CA ARG A 192 13.98 -22.07 -2.96
C ARG A 192 13.29 -23.43 -3.11
N GLN A 193 13.64 -24.14 -4.16
CA GLN A 193 13.03 -25.42 -4.51
C GLN A 193 14.05 -26.27 -5.24
N VAL A 194 14.05 -27.57 -4.95
CA VAL A 194 14.86 -28.56 -5.63
C VAL A 194 13.91 -29.54 -6.33
N ASP A 195 14.06 -29.68 -7.64
CA ASP A 195 13.35 -30.66 -8.46
C ASP A 195 14.31 -31.82 -8.75
N LEU A 196 14.21 -32.87 -7.93
CA LEU A 196 15.04 -34.08 -8.06
C LEU A 196 14.72 -34.90 -9.31
N LEU A 197 13.55 -34.73 -9.92
CA LEU A 197 13.17 -35.46 -11.14
C LEU A 197 13.84 -34.88 -12.38
N ARG A 198 14.02 -33.55 -12.39
CA ARG A 198 14.63 -32.82 -13.50
C ARG A 198 16.09 -32.45 -13.26
N ASP A 199 16.64 -32.84 -12.11
CA ASP A 199 17.99 -32.48 -11.66
C ASP A 199 18.23 -30.97 -11.72
N THR A 200 17.23 -30.17 -11.32
CA THR A 200 17.32 -28.70 -11.33
C THR A 200 16.93 -28.11 -9.99
N ALA A 201 17.52 -26.97 -9.65
CA ALA A 201 17.19 -26.21 -8.46
C ALA A 201 16.82 -24.76 -8.82
N ARG A 202 15.77 -24.24 -8.20
CA ARG A 202 15.43 -22.82 -8.26
C ARG A 202 16.18 -22.10 -7.14
N LEU A 203 17.07 -21.19 -7.53
CA LEU A 203 17.88 -20.40 -6.63
C LEU A 203 17.37 -18.96 -6.59
N ALA A 204 17.23 -18.42 -5.38
CA ALA A 204 17.03 -16.99 -5.14
C ALA A 204 18.40 -16.34 -4.93
N VAL A 205 18.80 -15.53 -5.89
CA VAL A 205 20.09 -14.83 -5.93
C VAL A 205 19.88 -13.36 -5.53
N TYR A 206 20.63 -12.90 -4.54
CA TYR A 206 20.56 -11.53 -4.06
C TYR A 206 21.75 -10.72 -4.58
N THR A 207 21.45 -9.68 -5.36
CA THR A 207 22.43 -8.76 -5.94
C THR A 207 22.31 -7.36 -5.33
N PRO A 208 23.42 -6.63 -5.13
CA PRO A 208 23.39 -5.21 -4.80
C PRO A 208 22.87 -4.42 -6.01
N ARG A 209 22.28 -3.25 -5.74
CA ARG A 209 21.56 -2.45 -6.74
C ARG A 209 22.43 -1.86 -7.87
N GLU A 210 23.75 -2.10 -7.88
CA GLU A 210 24.66 -1.62 -8.93
C GLU A 210 25.39 -2.77 -9.61
N ALA A 211 24.71 -3.40 -10.58
CA ALA A 211 25.30 -3.98 -11.78
C ALA A 211 24.15 -4.48 -12.67
N SER A 212 23.60 -3.60 -13.50
CA SER A 212 22.89 -4.01 -14.70
C SER A 212 23.87 -3.84 -15.86
N PRO A 213 24.58 -4.88 -16.31
CA PRO A 213 25.04 -4.91 -17.69
C PRO A 213 23.81 -5.29 -18.53
N ASN A 214 23.45 -4.46 -19.50
CA ASN A 214 22.29 -4.56 -20.41
C ASN A 214 20.93 -4.16 -19.83
N SER A 215 20.69 -2.85 -19.80
CA SER A 215 19.50 -2.35 -20.50
C SER A 215 19.79 -2.44 -22.00
N ASP A 216 19.16 -3.38 -22.70
CA ASP A 216 19.09 -3.30 -24.16
C ASP A 216 18.44 -1.96 -24.54
N PRO A 217 18.97 -1.23 -25.53
CA PRO A 217 18.31 -0.06 -26.07
C PRO A 217 17.02 -0.53 -26.76
N GLU A 218 15.86 -0.06 -26.29
CA GLU A 218 14.63 -0.17 -27.07
C GLU A 218 14.87 0.48 -28.44
N GLU A 219 14.78 -0.34 -29.48
CA GLU A 219 14.85 0.06 -30.88
C GLU A 219 13.75 1.10 -31.19
N SER A 220 14.21 2.20 -31.80
CA SER A 220 13.59 3.12 -32.77
C SER A 220 12.06 3.08 -32.99
#